data_AF-A0A387AV93-F1
#
_entry.id   AF-A0A387AV93-F1
#
_cell.length_a   1.000
_cell.length_b   1.000
_cell.length_c   1.000
_cell.angle_alpha   90.00
_cell.angle_beta   90.00
_cell.angle_gamma   90.00
#
_symmetry.space_group_name_H-M   'P 1'
#
loop_
_entity.id
_entity.type
_entity.pdbx_description
1 polymer ?
#
loop_
_entity_poly.entity_id
_entity_poly.type
_entity_poly.pdbx_seq_one_letter_code
_entity_poly.pdbx_strand_id
1 'polypeptide(L)'
;MLLVGVLLFAGGIHVFNKIYTYDSYNQENVLKQHKRFINKLLPAANDVQRRYNILVSISLAQAILESNWGTSKLATQYNNLYGVKASANLPSANLSTQEFVNGEFITITGRFRVYDNWNESVEKHAQLLVGGTDWNPNQYKDVINSDNYVAAARGLQVDGYATDPTYTKKIIQIIRKYKLYKYDTQDQNVGG
;
A
#
# COMPACT_ATOMS: atom_id res chain seq x y z
N MET A 1 44.08 -35.97 4.50
CA MET A 1 44.27 -35.76 5.95
C MET A 1 42.92 -35.80 6.62
N LEU A 2 42.67 -36.85 7.39
CA LEU A 2 41.65 -36.89 8.43
C LEU A 2 42.30 -36.31 9.69
N LEU A 3 41.64 -35.42 10.42
CA LEU A 3 41.91 -35.21 11.84
C LEU A 3 40.65 -34.73 12.55
N VAL A 4 40.17 -35.64 13.39
CA VAL A 4 39.16 -35.52 14.44
C VAL A 4 39.81 -34.83 15.65
N GLY A 5 39.08 -34.04 16.44
CA GLY A 5 39.63 -33.49 17.68
C GLY A 5 38.72 -32.55 18.47
N VAL A 6 37.79 -33.15 19.19
CA VAL A 6 36.86 -32.66 20.23
C VAL A 6 37.40 -31.55 21.16
N LEU A 7 36.54 -30.57 21.45
CA LEU A 7 36.53 -29.86 22.74
C LEU A 7 35.17 -30.10 23.41
N LEU A 8 35.16 -30.96 24.43
CA LEU A 8 34.08 -31.03 25.42
C LEU A 8 34.39 -29.98 26.48
N PHE A 9 33.48 -29.02 26.65
CA PHE A 9 33.29 -28.34 27.92
C PHE A 9 31.86 -28.61 28.37
N ALA A 10 31.75 -29.20 29.56
CA ALA A 10 30.50 -29.38 30.28
C ALA A 10 29.88 -28.01 30.58
N GLY A 11 28.61 -27.84 30.17
CA GLY A 11 27.81 -26.64 30.46
C GLY A 11 26.92 -26.21 29.30
N GLY A 12 25.91 -27.01 28.96
CA GLY A 12 24.95 -26.67 27.89
C GLY A 12 23.54 -26.50 28.43
N ILE A 13 23.21 -25.29 28.90
CA ILE A 13 21.83 -24.89 29.19
C ILE A 13 21.01 -24.99 27.90
N HIS A 14 19.81 -25.57 28.00
CA HIS A 14 18.78 -25.56 26.96
C HIS A 14 18.53 -24.13 26.43
N VAL A 15 19.05 -23.80 25.23
CA VAL A 15 18.65 -22.60 24.48
C VAL A 15 18.27 -22.99 23.04
N PHE A 16 17.34 -23.94 22.90
CA PHE A 16 16.70 -24.23 21.61
C PHE A 16 15.34 -23.54 21.45
N ASN A 17 14.73 -23.05 22.53
CA ASN A 17 13.39 -22.42 22.45
C ASN A 17 13.40 -20.91 22.25
N LYS A 18 14.51 -20.20 22.54
CA LYS A 18 14.50 -18.72 22.57
C LYS A 18 14.59 -18.06 21.18
N ILE A 19 15.24 -18.71 20.21
CA ILE A 19 15.37 -18.18 18.83
C ILE A 19 14.07 -18.43 18.03
N TYR A 20 13.49 -19.64 18.11
CA TYR A 20 12.21 -19.95 17.45
C TYR A 20 11.02 -19.13 18.00
N THR A 21 11.00 -18.85 19.30
CA THR A 21 9.93 -18.04 19.91
C THR A 21 10.05 -16.55 19.58
N TYR A 22 11.27 -16.01 19.45
CA TYR A 22 11.48 -14.62 19.07
C TYR A 22 11.00 -14.32 17.64
N ASP A 23 11.32 -15.19 16.68
CA ASP A 23 10.89 -15.02 15.29
C ASP A 23 9.37 -15.14 15.13
N SER A 24 8.72 -16.10 15.82
CA SER A 24 7.26 -16.27 15.78
C SER A 24 6.51 -15.13 16.47
N TYR A 25 7.01 -14.63 17.62
CA TYR A 25 6.43 -13.47 18.31
C TYR A 25 6.49 -12.19 17.44
N ASN A 26 7.61 -11.97 16.77
CA ASN A 26 7.75 -10.83 15.85
C ASN A 26 6.81 -10.97 14.64
N GLN A 27 6.67 -12.16 14.07
CA GLN A 27 5.74 -12.42 12.99
C GLN A 27 4.28 -12.18 13.40
N GLU A 28 3.88 -12.63 14.59
CA GLU A 28 2.52 -12.39 15.11
C GLU A 28 2.25 -10.89 15.27
N ASN A 29 3.19 -10.15 15.86
CA ASN A 29 3.06 -8.71 16.05
C ASN A 29 2.96 -7.95 14.73
N VAL A 30 3.76 -8.34 13.73
CA VAL A 30 3.70 -7.78 12.37
C VAL A 30 2.33 -8.07 11.74
N LEU A 31 1.83 -9.31 11.83
CA LEU A 31 0.49 -9.65 11.32
C LEU A 31 -0.62 -8.87 12.03
N LYS A 32 -0.48 -8.64 13.35
CA LYS A 32 -1.42 -7.83 14.13
C LYS A 32 -1.38 -6.36 13.69
N GLN A 33 -0.20 -5.80 13.42
CA GLN A 33 -0.04 -4.46 12.86
C GLN A 33 -0.69 -4.35 11.48
N HIS A 34 -0.43 -5.30 10.59
CA HIS A 34 -1.04 -5.35 9.25
C HIS A 34 -2.57 -5.41 9.30
N LYS A 35 -3.12 -6.27 10.17
CA LYS A 35 -4.58 -6.35 10.39
C LYS A 35 -5.15 -5.03 10.91
N ARG A 36 -4.48 -4.38 11.86
CA ARG A 36 -4.91 -3.06 12.36
C ARG A 36 -4.92 -2.00 11.26
N PHE A 37 -3.89 -1.97 10.42
CA PHE A 37 -3.83 -1.05 9.29
C PHE A 37 -4.99 -1.26 8.31
N ILE A 38 -5.22 -2.52 7.90
CA ILE A 38 -6.33 -2.88 7.01
C ILE A 38 -7.67 -2.49 7.63
N ASN A 39 -7.93 -2.89 8.88
CA ASN A 39 -9.20 -2.60 9.55
C ASN A 39 -9.45 -1.10 9.73
N LYS A 40 -8.40 -0.30 9.93
CA LYS A 40 -8.52 1.16 10.05
C LYS A 40 -8.98 1.82 8.75
N LEU A 41 -8.53 1.32 7.59
CA LEU A 41 -8.88 1.89 6.29
C LEU A 41 -10.15 1.28 5.68
N LEU A 42 -10.56 0.09 6.13
CA LEU A 42 -11.67 -0.65 5.54
C LEU A 42 -12.98 0.16 5.43
N PRO A 43 -13.42 0.95 6.44
CA PRO A 43 -14.63 1.75 6.29
C PRO A 43 -14.55 2.78 5.16
N ALA A 44 -13.41 3.49 5.03
CA ALA A 44 -13.20 4.47 3.97
C ALA A 44 -13.08 3.79 2.59
N ALA A 45 -12.39 2.65 2.52
CA ALA A 45 -12.24 1.87 1.30
C ALA A 45 -13.60 1.34 0.78
N ASN A 46 -14.47 0.85 1.69
CA ASN A 46 -15.83 0.43 1.34
C ASN A 46 -16.66 1.62 0.82
N ASP A 47 -16.53 2.78 1.47
CA ASP A 47 -17.27 3.97 1.08
C ASP A 47 -16.89 4.47 -0.31
N VAL A 48 -15.60 4.51 -0.64
CA VAL A 48 -15.15 4.88 -2.00
C VAL A 48 -15.53 3.84 -3.04
N GLN A 49 -15.58 2.54 -2.71
CA GLN A 49 -16.08 1.55 -3.64
C GLN A 49 -17.55 1.83 -4.00
N ARG A 50 -18.40 2.11 -3.01
CA ARG A 50 -19.83 2.42 -3.25
C ARG A 50 -20.02 3.69 -4.08
N ARG A 51 -19.24 4.75 -3.80
CA ARG A 51 -19.40 6.05 -4.46
C ARG A 51 -18.71 6.14 -5.83
N TYR A 52 -17.61 5.42 -6.02
CA TYR A 52 -16.68 5.65 -7.11
C TYR A 52 -16.29 4.39 -7.89
N ASN A 53 -16.85 3.23 -7.53
CA ASN A 53 -16.52 1.93 -8.12
C ASN A 53 -15.03 1.55 -8.01
N ILE A 54 -14.30 2.12 -7.05
CA ILE A 54 -12.91 1.73 -6.80
C ILE A 54 -12.89 0.53 -5.86
N LEU A 55 -12.50 -0.64 -6.36
CA LEU A 55 -12.45 -1.88 -5.58
C LEU A 55 -11.68 -1.70 -4.26
N VAL A 56 -12.27 -2.15 -3.15
CA VAL A 56 -11.67 -2.09 -1.81
C VAL A 56 -10.28 -2.73 -1.80
N SER A 57 -10.12 -3.86 -2.47
CA SER A 57 -8.85 -4.57 -2.56
C SER A 57 -7.76 -3.74 -3.26
N ILE A 58 -8.12 -2.95 -4.27
CA ILE A 58 -7.20 -2.03 -4.97
C ILE A 58 -6.81 -0.89 -4.04
N SER A 59 -7.78 -0.21 -3.44
CA SER A 59 -7.51 0.90 -2.52
C SER A 59 -6.60 0.47 -1.36
N LEU A 60 -6.90 -0.66 -0.71
CA LEU A 60 -6.10 -1.16 0.40
C LEU A 60 -4.71 -1.62 -0.04
N ALA A 61 -4.58 -2.28 -1.20
CA ALA A 61 -3.28 -2.76 -1.67
C ALA A 61 -2.34 -1.62 -2.06
N GLN A 62 -2.86 -0.58 -2.72
CA GLN A 62 -2.09 0.63 -3.01
C GLN A 62 -1.72 1.34 -1.70
N ALA A 63 -2.66 1.52 -0.77
CA ALA A 63 -2.33 2.12 0.53
C ALA A 63 -1.22 1.35 1.25
N ILE A 64 -1.26 0.01 1.27
CA ILE A 64 -0.21 -0.82 1.86
C ILE A 64 1.15 -0.57 1.20
N LEU A 65 1.19 -0.59 -0.13
CA LEU A 65 2.42 -0.48 -0.92
C LEU A 65 3.04 0.91 -0.80
N GLU A 66 2.25 1.96 -1.06
CA GLU A 66 2.72 3.35 -1.15
C GLU A 66 3.10 3.93 0.22
N SER A 67 2.43 3.50 1.29
CA SER A 67 2.68 4.04 2.64
C SER A 67 3.63 3.20 3.48
N ASN A 68 4.10 2.07 2.98
CA ASN A 68 4.79 1.05 3.77
C ASN A 68 4.00 0.72 5.05
N TRP A 69 2.76 0.23 4.90
CA TRP A 69 1.87 -0.07 6.05
C TRP A 69 1.59 1.15 6.96
N GLY A 70 1.54 2.35 6.39
CA GLY A 70 1.26 3.60 7.10
C GLY A 70 2.45 4.15 7.89
N THR A 71 3.64 3.60 7.70
CA THR A 71 4.85 3.98 8.45
C THR A 71 5.74 4.98 7.72
N SER A 72 5.48 5.26 6.44
CA SER A 72 6.22 6.28 5.70
C SER A 72 6.08 7.67 6.34
N LYS A 73 7.09 8.54 6.14
CA LYS A 73 7.04 9.93 6.62
C LYS A 73 5.81 10.66 6.08
N LEU A 74 5.47 10.44 4.81
CA LEU A 74 4.28 11.01 4.17
C LEU A 74 2.98 10.56 4.86
N ALA A 75 2.85 9.27 5.13
CA ALA A 75 1.67 8.72 5.78
C ALA A 75 1.53 9.18 7.25
N THR A 76 2.64 9.25 7.98
CA THR A 76 2.63 9.53 9.43
C THR A 76 2.54 11.02 9.76
N GLN A 77 3.21 11.89 9.00
CA GLN A 77 3.27 13.33 9.30
C GLN A 77 2.26 14.16 8.50
N TYR A 78 1.84 13.68 7.33
CA TYR A 78 0.98 14.44 6.41
C TYR A 78 -0.30 13.69 6.02
N ASN A 79 -0.53 12.54 6.66
CA ASN A 79 -1.66 11.64 6.37
C ASN A 79 -1.77 11.20 4.90
N ASN A 80 -0.71 11.32 4.09
CA ASN A 80 -0.74 11.03 2.66
C ASN A 80 -0.27 9.59 2.41
N LEU A 81 -1.25 8.68 2.27
CA LEU A 81 -0.98 7.25 2.11
C LEU A 81 -0.46 6.87 0.72
N TYR A 82 -0.84 7.63 -0.31
CA TYR A 82 -0.65 7.25 -1.72
C TYR A 82 0.41 8.09 -2.44
N GLY A 83 1.12 8.97 -1.72
CA GLY A 83 2.12 9.85 -2.32
C GLY A 83 1.54 10.87 -3.30
N VAL A 84 0.27 11.26 -3.15
CA VAL A 84 -0.41 12.16 -4.10
C VAL A 84 0.29 13.52 -4.11
N LYS A 85 0.78 13.93 -5.28
CA LYS A 85 1.37 15.25 -5.52
C LYS A 85 0.30 16.34 -5.52
N ALA A 86 0.65 17.55 -5.11
CA ALA A 86 -0.27 18.69 -5.08
C ALA A 86 -0.14 19.55 -6.34
N SER A 87 -1.27 19.84 -6.99
CA SER A 87 -1.36 20.91 -7.97
C SER A 87 -1.07 22.28 -7.32
N ALA A 88 -0.71 23.29 -8.12
CA ALA A 88 -0.15 24.56 -7.64
C ALA A 88 -0.99 25.27 -6.55
N ASN A 89 -2.31 25.09 -6.56
CA ASN A 89 -3.26 25.83 -5.71
C ASN A 89 -3.81 25.02 -4.52
N LEU A 90 -3.27 23.84 -4.25
CA LEU A 90 -3.74 22.95 -3.19
C LEU A 90 -2.80 23.01 -1.96
N PRO A 91 -3.33 22.91 -0.72
CA PRO A 91 -2.48 22.74 0.47
C PRO A 91 -1.49 21.60 0.27
N SER A 92 -0.21 21.90 0.53
CA SER A 92 0.90 21.01 0.19
C SER A 92 2.09 21.18 1.13
N ALA A 93 2.86 20.11 1.30
CA ALA A 93 4.19 20.14 1.91
C ALA A 93 5.26 19.91 0.83
N ASN A 94 6.36 20.66 0.91
CA ASN A 94 7.55 20.42 0.10
C ASN A 94 8.42 19.37 0.78
N LEU A 95 8.70 18.27 0.10
CA LEU A 95 9.50 17.17 0.64
C LEU A 95 10.52 16.71 -0.40
N SER A 96 11.75 16.45 0.05
CA SER A 96 12.73 15.72 -0.75
C SER A 96 12.19 14.31 -1.02
N THR A 97 12.14 13.93 -2.29
CA THR A 97 11.75 12.61 -2.77
C THR A 97 12.77 12.11 -3.78
N GLN A 98 12.90 10.79 -3.90
CA GLN A 98 13.68 10.18 -4.97
C GLN A 98 12.77 9.93 -6.17
N GLU A 99 13.21 10.33 -7.36
CA GLU A 99 12.54 10.05 -8.63
C GLU A 99 13.49 9.25 -9.52
N PHE A 100 12.94 8.34 -10.32
CA PHE A 100 13.72 7.59 -11.30
C PHE A 100 13.60 8.25 -12.67
N VAL A 101 14.66 8.90 -13.12
CA VAL A 101 14.71 9.66 -14.38
C VAL A 101 15.91 9.19 -15.18
N ASN A 102 15.70 8.81 -16.44
CA ASN A 102 16.77 8.37 -17.36
C ASN A 102 17.66 7.23 -16.82
N GLY A 103 17.09 6.31 -16.03
CA GLY A 103 17.83 5.16 -15.51
C GLY A 103 18.51 5.37 -14.16
N GLU A 104 18.41 6.57 -13.57
CA GLU A 104 19.05 6.91 -12.31
C GLU A 104 18.05 7.48 -11.30
N PHE A 105 18.32 7.26 -10.00
CA PHE A 105 17.57 7.90 -8.93
C PHE A 105 18.14 9.28 -8.64
N ILE A 106 17.33 10.33 -8.77
CA ILE A 106 17.66 11.71 -8.40
C ILE A 106 16.82 12.16 -7.20
N THR A 107 17.37 13.00 -6.34
CA THR A 107 16.59 13.64 -5.27
C THR A 107 16.04 14.96 -5.77
N ILE A 108 14.72 15.12 -5.75
CA ILE A 108 14.05 16.39 -6.07
C ILE A 108 13.13 16.81 -4.92
N THR A 109 12.75 18.08 -4.89
CA THR A 109 11.69 18.55 -4.00
C THR A 109 10.33 18.37 -4.69
N GLY A 110 9.53 17.45 -4.18
CA GLY A 110 8.14 17.26 -4.60
C GLY A 110 7.17 18.06 -3.74
N ARG A 111 6.09 18.56 -4.36
CA ARG A 111 4.92 19.12 -3.66
C ARG A 111 3.94 17.99 -3.42
N PHE A 112 3.69 17.63 -2.17
CA PHE A 112 2.76 16.56 -1.80
C PHE A 112 1.54 17.12 -1.08
N ARG A 113 0.37 16.52 -1.32
CA ARG A 113 -0.86 16.86 -0.61
C ARG A 113 -0.71 16.54 0.88
N VAL A 114 -1.31 17.38 1.71
CA VAL A 114 -1.48 17.17 3.15
C VAL A 114 -2.97 16.95 3.40
N TYR A 115 -3.29 15.97 4.25
CA TYR A 115 -4.65 15.62 4.61
C TYR A 115 -4.84 15.68 6.14
N ASP A 116 -6.08 15.86 6.57
CA ASP A 116 -6.45 15.90 7.98
C ASP A 116 -6.33 14.51 8.62
N ASN A 117 -6.62 13.47 7.84
CA ASN A 117 -6.54 12.07 8.28
C ASN A 117 -6.45 11.11 7.09
N TRP A 118 -6.21 9.83 7.40
CA TRP A 118 -6.10 8.78 6.38
C TRP A 118 -7.38 8.52 5.58
N ASN A 119 -8.57 8.78 6.15
CA ASN A 119 -9.82 8.60 5.42
C ASN A 119 -9.94 9.63 4.30
N GLU A 120 -9.54 10.88 4.57
CA GLU A 120 -9.45 11.90 3.52
C GLU A 120 -8.41 11.52 2.44
N SER A 121 -7.28 10.91 2.83
CA SER A 121 -6.31 10.42 1.85
C SER A 121 -6.87 9.33 0.94
N VAL A 122 -7.66 8.39 1.48
CA VAL A 122 -8.37 7.35 0.70
C VAL A 122 -9.36 8.00 -0.26
N GLU A 123 -10.14 8.96 0.23
CA GLU A 123 -11.12 9.69 -0.57
C GLU A 123 -10.48 10.44 -1.73
N LYS A 124 -9.41 11.20 -1.45
CA LYS A 124 -8.74 12.02 -2.46
C LYS A 124 -8.03 11.17 -3.51
N HIS A 125 -7.53 10.01 -3.13
CA HIS A 125 -6.99 9.04 -4.07
C HIS A 125 -8.09 8.44 -4.96
N ALA A 126 -9.26 8.09 -4.42
CA ALA A 126 -10.39 7.63 -5.24
C ALA A 126 -10.86 8.71 -6.21
N GLN A 127 -10.95 9.97 -5.77
CA GLN A 127 -11.29 11.11 -6.63
C GLN A 127 -10.27 11.34 -7.74
N LEU A 128 -8.97 11.11 -7.49
CA LEU A 128 -7.93 11.14 -8.53
C LEU A 128 -8.16 10.05 -9.57
N LEU A 129 -8.46 8.82 -9.13
CA LEU A 129 -8.74 7.72 -10.07
C LEU A 129 -9.95 8.04 -10.94
N VAL A 130 -11.05 8.50 -10.33
CA VAL A 130 -12.29 8.85 -11.06
C VAL A 130 -12.10 10.05 -11.98
N GLY A 131 -11.42 11.10 -11.51
CA GLY A 131 -11.30 12.37 -12.22
C GLY A 131 -10.12 12.44 -13.19
N GLY A 132 -9.20 11.47 -13.15
CA GLY A 132 -7.94 11.53 -13.89
C GLY A 132 -7.04 12.67 -13.45
N THR A 133 -6.10 13.05 -14.32
CA THR A 133 -5.20 14.20 -14.10
C THR A 133 -5.70 15.44 -14.84
N ASP A 134 -5.16 16.61 -14.48
CA ASP A 134 -5.54 17.90 -15.08
C ASP A 134 -5.41 17.91 -16.62
N TRP A 135 -4.53 17.09 -17.20
CA TRP A 135 -4.34 16.97 -18.65
C TRP A 135 -5.00 15.73 -19.27
N ASN A 136 -5.46 14.77 -18.47
CA ASN A 136 -6.13 13.57 -18.95
C ASN A 136 -7.21 13.11 -17.95
N PRO A 137 -8.46 13.58 -18.10
CA PRO A 137 -9.54 13.25 -17.17
C PRO A 137 -9.98 11.77 -17.25
N ASN A 138 -9.62 11.07 -18.32
CA ASN A 138 -9.93 9.65 -18.50
C ASN A 138 -8.71 8.76 -18.24
N GLN A 139 -7.69 9.28 -17.54
CA GLN A 139 -6.42 8.58 -17.39
C GLN A 139 -6.62 7.17 -16.82
N TYR A 140 -7.41 7.02 -15.76
CA TYR A 140 -7.57 5.75 -15.04
C TYR A 140 -8.85 4.98 -15.40
N LYS A 141 -9.36 5.16 -16.62
CA LYS A 141 -10.63 4.54 -17.05
C LYS A 141 -10.61 3.00 -16.96
N ASP A 142 -9.46 2.36 -17.17
CA ASP A 142 -9.38 0.90 -17.16
C ASP A 142 -9.45 0.38 -15.72
N VAL A 143 -9.01 1.17 -14.74
CA VAL A 143 -9.21 0.89 -13.31
C VAL A 143 -10.68 0.95 -12.92
N ILE A 144 -11.38 2.02 -13.32
CA ILE A 144 -12.79 2.27 -12.96
C ILE A 144 -13.74 1.25 -13.60
N ASN A 145 -13.45 0.83 -14.83
CA ASN A 145 -14.29 -0.11 -15.59
C ASN A 145 -14.01 -1.58 -15.28
N SER A 146 -13.15 -1.87 -14.30
CA SER A 146 -12.74 -3.24 -13.97
C SER A 146 -13.61 -3.85 -12.89
N ASP A 147 -14.25 -4.98 -13.20
CA ASP A 147 -15.07 -5.75 -12.24
C ASP A 147 -14.24 -6.67 -11.32
N ASN A 148 -12.92 -6.72 -11.50
CA ASN A 148 -12.05 -7.54 -10.66
C ASN A 148 -10.67 -6.91 -10.48
N TYR A 149 -10.05 -7.23 -9.35
CA TYR A 149 -8.78 -6.65 -8.95
C TYR A 149 -7.61 -6.97 -9.88
N VAL A 150 -7.65 -8.06 -10.66
CA VAL A 150 -6.59 -8.39 -11.62
C VAL A 150 -6.64 -7.45 -12.81
N ALA A 151 -7.85 -7.19 -13.33
CA ALA A 151 -8.06 -6.21 -14.39
C ALA A 151 -7.72 -4.79 -13.90
N ALA A 152 -8.21 -4.40 -12.72
CA ALA A 152 -7.93 -3.08 -12.17
C ALA A 152 -6.43 -2.85 -11.92
N ALA A 153 -5.70 -3.85 -11.41
CA ALA A 153 -4.26 -3.76 -11.21
C ALA A 153 -3.46 -3.68 -12.53
N ARG A 154 -3.99 -4.23 -13.63
CA ARG A 154 -3.42 -4.03 -14.97
C ARG A 154 -3.73 -2.64 -15.49
N GLY A 155 -4.96 -2.17 -15.29
CA GLY A 155 -5.39 -0.80 -15.58
C GLY A 155 -4.43 0.22 -14.95
N LEU A 156 -4.09 0.07 -13.67
CA LEU A 156 -3.13 0.96 -12.98
C LEU A 156 -1.79 1.10 -13.73
N GLN A 157 -1.27 0.01 -14.32
CA GLN A 157 -0.02 0.07 -15.09
C GLN A 157 -0.24 0.71 -16.46
N VAL A 158 -1.28 0.27 -17.19
CA VAL A 158 -1.59 0.73 -18.54
C VAL A 158 -1.91 2.23 -18.55
N ASP A 159 -2.63 2.67 -17.53
CA ASP A 159 -3.08 4.06 -17.33
C ASP A 159 -1.95 4.95 -16.76
N GLY A 160 -0.77 4.39 -16.50
CA GLY A 160 0.42 5.14 -16.12
C GLY A 160 0.45 5.60 -14.66
N TYR A 161 -0.18 4.87 -13.74
CA TYR A 161 -0.12 5.18 -12.30
C TYR A 161 1.32 5.06 -11.75
N ALA A 162 2.08 4.07 -12.21
CA ALA A 162 3.45 3.82 -11.77
C ALA A 162 4.38 3.48 -12.95
N THR A 163 5.62 3.95 -12.89
CA THR A 163 6.67 3.64 -13.87
C THR A 163 7.34 2.29 -13.61
N ASP A 164 7.17 1.72 -12.42
CA ASP A 164 7.67 0.39 -12.08
C ASP A 164 6.99 -0.68 -12.95
N PRO A 165 7.73 -1.45 -13.77
CA PRO A 165 7.15 -2.48 -14.65
C PRO A 165 6.56 -3.68 -13.88
N THR A 166 6.83 -3.78 -12.58
CA THR A 166 6.32 -4.85 -11.70
C THR A 166 5.13 -4.43 -10.84
N TYR A 167 4.60 -3.21 -11.02
CA TYR A 167 3.56 -2.65 -10.17
C TYR A 167 2.30 -3.53 -10.11
N THR A 168 1.76 -3.94 -11.26
CA THR A 168 0.61 -4.87 -11.33
C THR A 168 0.86 -6.15 -10.51
N LYS A 169 2.06 -6.73 -10.62
CA LYS A 169 2.41 -7.95 -9.89
C LYS A 169 2.44 -7.72 -8.38
N LYS A 170 3.02 -6.60 -7.93
CA LYS A 170 3.07 -6.23 -6.51
C LYS A 170 1.67 -6.07 -5.91
N ILE A 171 0.79 -5.33 -6.59
CA ILE A 171 -0.60 -5.13 -6.15
C ILE A 171 -1.34 -6.47 -6.04
N ILE A 172 -1.31 -7.29 -7.08
CA ILE A 172 -1.95 -8.62 -7.07
C ILE A 172 -1.39 -9.51 -5.94
N GLN A 173 -0.09 -9.48 -5.71
CA GLN A 173 0.54 -10.25 -4.62
C GLN A 173 0.07 -9.79 -3.25
N ILE A 174 -0.02 -8.48 -2.99
CA ILE A 174 -0.55 -7.93 -1.74
C ILE A 174 -2.01 -8.38 -1.55
N ILE A 175 -2.85 -8.19 -2.56
CA ILE A 175 -4.27 -8.56 -2.52
C ILE A 175 -4.44 -10.04 -2.17
N ARG A 176 -3.68 -10.93 -2.82
CA ARG A 176 -3.75 -12.37 -2.56
C ARG A 176 -3.22 -12.74 -1.18
N LYS A 177 -2.06 -12.20 -0.79
CA LYS A 177 -1.40 -12.48 0.50
C LYS A 177 -2.31 -12.15 1.69
N TYR A 178 -3.00 -11.01 1.62
CA TYR A 178 -3.89 -10.54 2.69
C TYR A 178 -5.37 -10.84 2.43
N LYS A 179 -5.67 -11.56 1.34
CA LYS A 179 -7.03 -11.94 0.92
C LYS A 179 -7.98 -10.74 0.84
N LEU A 180 -7.48 -9.60 0.36
CA LEU A 180 -8.23 -8.33 0.31
C LEU A 180 -9.42 -8.40 -0.66
N TYR A 181 -9.34 -9.28 -1.67
CA TYR A 181 -10.43 -9.52 -2.64
C TYR A 181 -11.76 -9.94 -1.96
N LYS A 182 -11.73 -10.40 -0.70
CA LYS A 182 -12.93 -10.73 0.05
C LYS A 182 -13.79 -9.52 0.39
N TYR A 183 -13.20 -8.32 0.39
CA TYR A 183 -13.90 -7.08 0.68
C TYR A 183 -14.54 -6.46 -0.56
N ASP A 184 -14.11 -6.84 -1.76
CA ASP A 184 -14.69 -6.33 -3.01
C ASP A 184 -16.18 -6.66 -3.16
N THR A 185 -16.65 -7.71 -2.47
CA THR A 185 -18.03 -8.20 -2.55
C THR A 185 -18.87 -7.91 -1.28
N GLN A 186 -18.29 -7.28 -0.25
CA GLN A 186 -18.98 -7.06 1.03
C GLN A 186 -19.72 -5.71 1.00
N ASP A 187 -21.05 -5.80 1.01
CA ASP A 187 -22.09 -4.76 1.20
C ASP A 187 -22.36 -3.72 0.10
N GLN A 188 -23.07 -4.19 -0.92
CA GLN A 188 -24.10 -3.42 -1.65
C GLN A 188 -25.47 -3.41 -0.91
N ASN A 189 -25.56 -3.98 0.32
CA ASN A 189 -26.82 -4.14 1.07
C ASN A 189 -26.67 -3.70 2.54
N VAL A 190 -26.58 -2.40 2.80
CA VAL A 190 -26.96 -1.84 4.11
C VAL A 190 -27.88 -0.65 3.85
N GLY A 191 -29.16 -0.95 3.69
CA GLY A 191 -30.22 -0.01 3.34
C GLY A 191 -31.56 -0.74 3.16
N GLY A 192 -31.96 -1.50 4.19
CA GLY A 192 -33.32 -1.98 4.39
C GLY A 192 -33.88 -1.35 5.64
#